data_AF-A0A7C8EXY4-F1
#
_entry.id   AF-A0A7C8EXY4-F1
#
_cell.length_a   1.000
_cell.length_b   1.000
_cell.length_c   1.000
_cell.angle_alpha   90.00
_cell.angle_beta   90.00
_cell.angle_gamma   90.00
#
_symmetry.space_group_name_H-M   'P 1'
#
loop_
_entity.id
_entity.type
_entity.pdbx_description
1 polymer ?
#
loop_
_entity_poly.entity_id
_entity_poly.type
_entity_poly.pdbx_seq_one_letter_code
_entity_poly.pdbx_strand_id
1 'polypeptide(L)'
;MQVVGGLEKALSDAVPFYLSITLEYQAVKKGQNWSAIQNALKTWLITDVSRLGDENHTLDHIPGVPFRLHITKASSRRPGLFFARYDPGDNTLPDRTRQLLVRKAEKLLRYQSAGKTTVLLVESEDIALMNEAKMLAAVRTAFADGPPSGVHQLWYVDTSIPIEILFKDFTLALK
;
A
#
# COMPACT_ATOMS: atom_id res chain seq x y z
N MET A 1 -3.21 -11.41 0.15
CA MET A 1 -2.92 -11.58 1.60
C MET A 1 -3.34 -12.98 2.05
N GLN A 2 -2.45 -13.97 2.02
CA GLN A 2 -2.81 -15.36 2.40
C GLN A 2 -3.12 -15.54 3.90
N VAL A 3 -2.63 -14.63 4.75
CA VAL A 3 -2.72 -14.70 6.22
C VAL A 3 -4.16 -14.72 6.75
N VAL A 4 -5.05 -13.95 6.15
CA VAL A 4 -6.49 -13.94 6.48
C VAL A 4 -7.33 -14.41 5.29
N GLY A 5 -6.67 -14.99 4.28
CA GLY A 5 -7.31 -15.43 3.05
C GLY A 5 -8.43 -16.40 3.38
N GLY A 6 -9.66 -16.05 2.99
CA GLY A 6 -10.86 -16.86 3.22
C GLY A 6 -11.59 -16.58 4.53
N LEU A 7 -11.01 -15.88 5.51
CA LEU A 7 -11.74 -15.53 6.75
C LEU A 7 -12.86 -14.52 6.50
N GLU A 8 -12.63 -13.52 5.63
CA GLU A 8 -13.66 -12.55 5.22
C GLU A 8 -14.89 -13.27 4.68
N LYS A 9 -14.68 -14.21 3.75
CA LYS A 9 -15.77 -14.99 3.14
C LYS A 9 -16.39 -15.99 4.12
N ALA A 10 -15.60 -16.60 4.99
CA ALA A 10 -16.09 -17.61 5.93
C ALA A 10 -16.91 -17.00 7.08
N LEU A 11 -16.73 -15.72 7.37
CA LEU A 11 -17.32 -15.03 8.52
C LEU A 11 -18.14 -13.80 8.14
N SER A 12 -18.32 -13.51 6.84
CA SER A 12 -19.09 -12.35 6.37
C SER A 12 -20.50 -12.31 6.96
N ASP A 13 -21.11 -13.49 7.10
CA ASP A 13 -22.50 -13.62 7.55
C ASP A 13 -22.60 -13.66 9.10
N ALA A 14 -21.48 -13.87 9.79
CA ALA A 14 -21.41 -13.95 11.24
C ALA A 14 -21.29 -12.56 11.91
N VAL A 15 -20.98 -11.52 11.13
CA VAL A 15 -20.72 -10.16 11.64
C VAL A 15 -21.81 -9.21 11.12
N PRO A 16 -22.88 -8.95 11.90
CA PRO A 16 -24.01 -8.13 11.47
C PRO A 16 -23.73 -6.61 11.50
N PHE A 17 -22.47 -6.20 11.53
CA PHE A 17 -22.02 -4.81 11.60
C PHE A 17 -20.76 -4.63 10.76
N TYR A 18 -20.36 -3.38 10.53
CA TYR A 18 -19.09 -3.09 9.88
C TYR A 18 -17.94 -3.39 10.84
N LEU A 19 -16.96 -4.16 10.38
CA LEU A 19 -15.75 -4.49 11.10
C LEU A 19 -14.53 -4.47 10.17
N SER A 20 -13.60 -3.55 10.44
CA SER A 20 -12.31 -3.51 9.75
C SER A 20 -11.20 -3.87 10.72
N ILE A 21 -10.34 -4.81 10.35
CA ILE A 21 -9.20 -5.27 11.14
C ILE A 21 -7.93 -4.96 10.35
N THR A 22 -7.14 -4.01 10.84
CA THR A 22 -5.85 -3.65 10.26
C THR A 22 -4.72 -4.24 11.08
N LEU A 23 -3.84 -4.99 10.42
CA LEU A 23 -2.63 -5.55 11.02
C LEU A 23 -1.43 -4.62 10.79
N GLU A 24 -0.49 -4.55 11.73
CA GLU A 24 0.81 -3.92 11.46
C GLU A 24 1.56 -4.72 10.37
N TYR A 25 2.30 -4.06 9.48
CA TYR A 25 3.01 -4.76 8.40
C TYR A 25 3.97 -5.84 8.93
N GLN A 26 4.71 -5.50 9.98
CA GLN A 26 5.73 -6.36 10.58
C GLN A 26 5.15 -7.49 11.46
N ALA A 27 3.84 -7.46 11.74
CA ALA A 27 3.14 -8.50 12.47
C ALA A 27 3.17 -9.84 11.73
N VAL A 28 3.24 -9.78 10.40
CA VAL A 28 3.25 -10.94 9.52
C VAL A 28 4.67 -11.41 9.24
N LYS A 29 5.11 -12.48 9.90
CA LYS A 29 6.46 -13.04 9.82
C LYS A 29 6.46 -14.46 9.25
N LYS A 30 7.49 -14.80 8.49
CA LYS A 30 7.72 -16.16 8.02
C LYS A 30 7.93 -17.09 9.23
N GLY A 31 7.32 -18.28 9.19
CA GLY A 31 7.43 -19.28 10.25
C GLY A 31 6.36 -19.22 11.34
N GLN A 32 5.45 -18.24 11.31
CA GLN A 32 4.27 -18.23 12.18
C GLN A 32 3.31 -19.37 11.81
N ASN A 33 2.66 -19.96 12.81
CA ASN A 33 1.63 -20.98 12.61
C ASN A 33 0.31 -20.31 12.19
N TRP A 34 0.15 -20.12 10.88
CA TRP A 34 -0.97 -19.38 10.31
C TRP A 34 -2.33 -20.00 10.59
N SER A 35 -2.45 -21.32 10.54
CA SER A 35 -3.73 -21.99 10.82
C SER A 35 -4.16 -21.80 12.28
N ALA A 36 -3.21 -21.84 13.22
CA ALA A 36 -3.49 -21.55 14.63
C ALA A 36 -3.95 -20.10 14.83
N ILE A 37 -3.27 -19.14 14.20
CA ILE A 37 -3.63 -17.71 14.28
C ILE A 37 -5.01 -17.46 13.66
N GLN A 38 -5.31 -18.08 12.52
CA GLN A 38 -6.62 -17.97 11.87
C GLN A 38 -7.74 -18.54 12.75
N ASN A 39 -7.52 -19.69 13.38
CA ASN A 39 -8.48 -20.29 14.30
C ASN A 39 -8.70 -19.44 15.57
N ALA A 40 -7.62 -18.86 16.10
CA ALA A 40 -7.68 -17.93 17.22
C ALA A 40 -8.50 -16.68 16.87
N LEU A 41 -8.19 -16.03 15.73
CA LEU A 41 -8.94 -14.88 15.22
C LEU A 41 -10.40 -15.21 14.99
N LYS A 42 -10.70 -16.36 14.36
CA LYS A 42 -12.07 -16.82 14.13
C LYS A 42 -12.84 -17.00 15.44
N THR A 43 -12.22 -17.65 16.42
CA THR A 43 -12.83 -17.85 17.74
C THR A 43 -13.16 -16.50 18.37
N TRP A 44 -12.17 -15.61 18.45
CA TRP A 44 -12.33 -14.28 19.03
C TRP A 44 -13.40 -13.43 18.31
N LEU A 45 -13.44 -13.48 16.98
CA LEU A 45 -14.46 -12.82 16.17
C LEU A 45 -15.88 -13.28 16.52
N ILE A 46 -16.05 -14.57 16.81
CA ILE A 46 -17.38 -15.13 17.14
C ILE A 46 -17.76 -14.80 18.60
N THR A 47 -16.80 -14.85 19.53
CA THR A 47 -17.08 -14.80 20.97
C THR A 47 -17.09 -13.40 21.56
N ASP A 48 -16.20 -12.52 21.08
CA ASP A 48 -15.86 -11.29 21.81
C ASP A 48 -16.14 -10.01 21.02
N VAL A 49 -16.11 -10.04 19.69
CA VAL A 49 -16.19 -8.81 18.88
C VAL A 49 -17.54 -8.09 18.99
N SER A 50 -18.62 -8.82 19.31
CA SER A 50 -19.94 -8.25 19.57
C SER A 50 -19.95 -7.34 20.80
N ARG A 51 -19.04 -7.56 21.76
CA ARG A 51 -18.91 -6.80 23.01
C ARG A 51 -18.16 -5.47 22.84
N LEU A 52 -17.42 -5.29 21.76
CA LEU A 52 -16.74 -4.02 21.48
C LEU A 52 -17.76 -2.91 21.20
N GLY A 53 -17.47 -1.70 21.67
CA GLY A 53 -18.22 -0.50 21.29
C GLY A 53 -17.98 -0.09 19.83
N ASP A 54 -18.85 0.77 19.30
CA ASP A 54 -18.70 1.36 17.97
C ASP A 54 -17.64 2.48 18.00
N GLU A 55 -16.39 2.15 17.69
CA GLU A 55 -15.26 3.08 17.62
C GLU A 55 -13.99 2.38 17.06
N ASN A 56 -12.84 3.04 17.17
CA ASN A 56 -11.53 2.47 16.91
C ASN A 56 -10.94 1.86 18.18
N HIS A 57 -10.55 0.60 18.11
CA HIS A 57 -9.92 -0.17 19.19
C HIS A 57 -8.51 -0.56 18.79
N THR A 58 -7.61 -0.60 19.75
CA THR A 58 -6.29 -1.21 19.60
C THR A 58 -6.17 -2.33 20.61
N LEU A 59 -6.00 -3.57 20.13
CA LEU A 59 -5.92 -4.75 20.98
C LEU A 59 -4.53 -5.38 20.86
N ASP A 60 -3.75 -5.28 21.94
CA ASP A 60 -2.40 -5.85 22.01
C ASP A 60 -2.41 -7.37 22.26
N HIS A 61 -3.47 -7.90 22.85
CA HIS A 61 -3.51 -9.29 23.33
C HIS A 61 -4.85 -9.95 22.99
N ILE A 62 -4.89 -10.66 21.86
CA ILE A 62 -5.93 -11.65 21.58
C ILE A 62 -5.30 -13.03 21.79
N PRO A 63 -5.90 -13.91 22.61
CA PRO A 63 -5.36 -15.25 22.84
C PRO A 63 -5.09 -15.99 21.53
N GLY A 64 -3.84 -16.42 21.32
CA GLY A 64 -3.41 -17.14 20.11
C GLY A 64 -3.06 -16.24 18.91
N VAL A 65 -3.12 -14.91 19.05
CA VAL A 65 -2.69 -13.95 18.03
C VAL A 65 -1.45 -13.21 18.55
N PRO A 66 -0.26 -13.45 17.98
CA PRO A 66 1.01 -12.97 18.54
C PRO A 66 1.35 -11.52 18.16
N PHE A 67 0.35 -10.71 17.83
CA PHE A 67 0.53 -9.34 17.36
C PHE A 67 -0.70 -8.49 17.63
N ARG A 68 -0.48 -7.17 17.66
CA ARG A 68 -1.52 -6.16 17.83
C ARG A 68 -2.47 -6.12 16.64
N LEU A 69 -3.76 -5.91 16.92
CA LEU A 69 -4.79 -5.59 15.94
C LEU A 69 -5.35 -4.18 16.15
N HIS A 70 -5.62 -3.50 15.04
CA HIS A 70 -6.39 -2.26 15.02
C HIS A 70 -7.76 -2.55 14.44
N ILE A 71 -8.81 -2.29 15.22
CA ILE A 71 -10.16 -2.70 14.89
C ILE A 71 -11.04 -1.46 14.81
N THR A 72 -11.74 -1.28 13.70
CA THR A 72 -12.81 -0.29 13.59
C THR A 72 -14.14 -1.03 13.55
N LYS A 73 -15.00 -0.79 14.54
CA LYS A 73 -16.37 -1.30 14.56
C LYS A 73 -17.35 -0.15 14.35
N ALA A 74 -18.34 -0.35 13.48
CA ALA A 74 -19.39 0.63 13.26
C ALA A 74 -20.72 -0.06 12.88
N SER A 75 -21.67 -0.09 13.80
CA SER A 75 -22.99 -0.66 13.58
C SER A 75 -23.86 0.21 12.67
N SER A 76 -23.52 1.49 12.52
CA SER A 76 -24.19 2.45 11.61
C SER A 76 -23.79 2.33 10.13
N ARG A 77 -22.76 1.53 9.81
CA ARG A 77 -22.26 1.34 8.45
C ARG A 77 -22.74 0.01 7.86
N ARG A 78 -22.62 -0.14 6.53
CA ARG A 78 -22.93 -1.40 5.85
C ARG A 78 -22.16 -2.57 6.50
N PRO A 79 -22.84 -3.66 6.92
CA PRO A 79 -22.20 -4.82 7.50
C PRO A 79 -21.14 -5.43 6.58
N GLY A 80 -20.06 -5.91 7.19
CA GLY A 80 -18.98 -6.59 6.48
C GLY A 80 -17.71 -6.71 7.32
N LEU A 81 -16.96 -7.77 7.08
CA LEU A 81 -15.65 -8.02 7.66
C LEU A 81 -14.56 -7.74 6.63
N PHE A 82 -13.65 -6.84 6.98
CA PHE A 82 -12.55 -6.42 6.12
C PHE A 82 -11.22 -6.56 6.86
N PHE A 83 -10.19 -7.03 6.16
CA PHE A 83 -8.84 -7.02 6.68
C PHE A 83 -7.91 -6.16 5.83
N ALA A 84 -7.08 -5.38 6.51
CA ALA A 84 -6.07 -4.53 5.90
C ALA A 84 -4.71 -4.72 6.59
N ARG A 85 -3.67 -4.13 6.01
CA ARG A 85 -2.37 -3.96 6.67
C ARG A 85 -1.97 -2.51 6.62
N TYR A 86 -1.35 -2.02 7.69
CA TYR A 86 -0.63 -0.76 7.61
C TYR A 86 0.52 -0.88 6.62
N ASP A 87 0.75 0.19 5.88
CA ASP A 87 1.97 0.38 5.14
C ASP A 87 3.15 0.44 6.15
N PRO A 88 4.24 -0.33 5.97
CA PRO A 88 5.39 -0.26 6.86
C PRO A 88 6.06 1.13 6.87
N GLY A 89 5.71 2.00 5.92
CA GLY A 89 6.43 3.22 5.65
C GLY A 89 7.74 2.87 4.93
N ASP A 90 7.94 3.39 3.72
CA ASP A 90 9.21 3.28 3.01
C ASP A 90 9.88 4.65 2.97
N ASN A 91 10.78 4.90 3.93
CA ASN A 91 11.60 6.12 3.95
C ASN A 91 12.78 6.05 2.96
N THR A 92 13.03 4.89 2.34
CA THR A 92 14.10 4.70 1.34
C THR A 92 13.61 4.89 -0.09
N LEU A 93 12.29 5.00 -0.28
CA LEU A 93 11.68 5.15 -1.59
C LEU A 93 12.26 6.33 -2.39
N PRO A 94 12.48 7.53 -1.81
CA PRO A 94 13.13 8.64 -2.54
C PRO A 94 14.52 8.27 -3.06
N ASP A 95 15.37 7.68 -2.23
CA ASP A 95 16.75 7.33 -2.61
C ASP A 95 16.79 6.26 -3.69
N ARG A 96 15.96 5.22 -3.56
CA ARG A 96 15.81 4.16 -4.57
C ARG A 96 15.29 4.75 -5.88
N THR A 97 14.31 5.64 -5.80
CA THR A 97 13.75 6.35 -6.97
C THR A 97 14.82 7.18 -7.66
N ARG A 98 15.62 7.96 -6.89
CA ARG A 98 16.73 8.74 -7.42
C ARG A 98 17.71 7.86 -8.20
N GLN A 99 18.18 6.77 -7.60
CA GLN A 99 19.15 5.87 -8.21
C GLN A 99 18.63 5.25 -9.52
N LEU A 100 17.38 4.78 -9.52
CA LEU A 100 16.76 4.16 -10.69
C LEU A 100 16.56 5.16 -11.83
N LEU A 101 16.05 6.36 -11.52
CA LEU A 101 15.78 7.38 -12.53
C LEU A 101 17.07 7.98 -13.10
N VAL A 102 18.09 8.26 -12.28
CA VAL A 102 19.40 8.76 -12.75
C VAL A 102 20.04 7.79 -13.75
N ARG A 103 20.08 6.49 -13.41
CA ARG A 103 20.64 5.46 -14.30
C ARG A 103 19.92 5.38 -15.65
N LYS A 104 18.63 5.70 -15.70
CA LYS A 104 17.86 5.75 -16.96
C LYS A 104 18.08 7.08 -17.69
N ALA A 105 18.12 8.19 -16.96
CA ALA A 105 18.37 9.53 -17.48
C ALA A 105 19.72 9.64 -18.18
N GLU A 106 20.77 9.01 -17.63
CA GLU A 106 22.10 8.94 -18.26
C GLU A 106 22.06 8.36 -19.68
N LYS A 107 21.19 7.38 -19.94
CA LYS A 107 21.02 6.79 -21.27
C LYS A 107 20.31 7.72 -22.25
N LEU A 108 19.57 8.69 -21.72
CA LEU A 108 18.82 9.68 -22.48
C LEU A 108 19.66 10.90 -22.86
N LEU A 109 20.79 11.15 -22.18
CA LEU A 109 21.69 12.28 -22.44
C LEU A 109 22.08 12.41 -23.92
N ARG A 110 22.48 11.31 -24.56
CA ARG A 110 22.88 11.33 -25.99
C ARG A 110 21.76 11.81 -26.92
N TYR A 111 20.51 11.54 -26.58
CA TYR A 111 19.35 11.96 -27.37
C TYR A 111 19.03 13.43 -27.10
N GLN A 112 19.12 13.86 -25.85
CA GLN A 112 19.00 15.28 -25.50
C GLN A 112 20.07 16.12 -26.20
N SER A 113 21.34 15.69 -26.21
CA SER A 113 22.43 16.37 -26.92
C SER A 113 22.21 16.43 -28.43
N ALA A 114 21.44 15.50 -29.01
CA ALA A 114 21.01 15.51 -30.41
C ALA A 114 19.73 16.36 -30.65
N GLY A 115 19.32 17.18 -29.69
CA GLY A 115 18.15 18.06 -29.78
C GLY A 115 16.81 17.34 -29.70
N LYS A 116 16.77 16.11 -29.17
CA LYS A 116 15.52 15.36 -29.01
C LYS A 116 14.88 15.62 -27.64
N THR A 117 13.56 15.74 -27.63
CA THR A 117 12.77 15.67 -26.38
C THR A 117 12.86 14.26 -25.82
N THR A 118 13.20 14.16 -24.54
CA THR A 118 13.37 12.89 -23.83
C THR A 118 12.33 12.80 -22.73
N VAL A 119 11.64 11.66 -22.70
CA VAL A 119 10.57 11.38 -21.74
C VAL A 119 10.97 10.14 -20.95
N LEU A 120 10.86 10.21 -19.63
CA LEU A 120 11.05 9.07 -18.74
C LEU A 120 9.71 8.68 -18.14
N LEU A 121 9.33 7.42 -18.33
CA LEU A 121 8.09 6.84 -17.80
C LEU A 121 8.42 5.99 -16.58
N VAL A 122 7.68 6.20 -15.49
CA VAL A 122 7.73 5.39 -14.27
C VAL A 122 6.44 4.59 -14.19
N GLU A 123 6.51 3.32 -14.55
CA GLU A 123 5.37 2.41 -14.51
C GLU A 123 5.24 1.76 -13.13
N SER A 124 3.99 1.64 -12.65
CA SER A 124 3.65 0.87 -11.46
C SER A 124 2.40 0.03 -11.70
N GLU A 125 2.49 -1.25 -11.35
CA GLU A 125 1.37 -2.20 -11.32
C GLU A 125 0.78 -2.38 -9.91
N ASP A 126 1.31 -1.67 -8.89
CA ASP A 126 0.93 -1.85 -7.48
C ASP A 126 0.09 -0.67 -6.96
N ILE A 127 -1.23 -0.82 -7.02
CA ILE A 127 -2.20 0.20 -6.55
C ILE A 127 -2.11 0.47 -5.04
N ALA A 128 -1.65 -0.49 -4.25
CA ALA A 128 -1.73 -0.43 -2.79
C ALA A 128 -0.46 0.18 -2.17
N LEU A 129 0.70 -0.24 -2.67
CA LEU A 129 1.99 0.18 -2.12
C LEU A 129 2.63 1.29 -2.94
N MET A 130 2.28 1.45 -4.22
CA MET A 130 2.96 2.37 -5.13
C MET A 130 1.97 3.11 -6.05
N ASN A 131 1.19 4.01 -5.46
CA ASN A 131 0.26 4.87 -6.18
C ASN A 131 0.87 6.22 -6.59
N GLU A 132 0.12 6.99 -7.39
CA GLU A 132 0.50 8.32 -7.90
C GLU A 132 1.04 9.25 -6.79
N ALA A 133 0.33 9.37 -5.68
CA ALA A 133 0.68 10.31 -4.60
C ALA A 133 2.01 9.94 -3.93
N LYS A 134 2.22 8.65 -3.65
CA LYS A 134 3.46 8.13 -3.06
C LYS A 134 4.64 8.34 -4.02
N MET A 135 4.46 7.98 -5.29
CA MET A 135 5.52 8.15 -6.29
C MET A 135 5.87 9.63 -6.48
N LEU A 136 4.86 10.50 -6.57
CA LEU A 136 5.09 11.94 -6.71
C LEU A 136 5.85 12.52 -5.52
N ALA A 137 5.49 12.14 -4.29
CA ALA A 137 6.19 12.57 -3.08
C ALA A 137 7.65 12.09 -3.07
N ALA A 138 7.89 10.83 -3.47
CA ALA A 138 9.23 10.26 -3.56
C ALA A 138 10.08 10.97 -4.62
N VAL A 139 9.52 11.22 -5.80
CA VAL A 139 10.23 11.93 -6.89
C VAL A 139 10.54 13.37 -6.49
N ARG A 140 9.60 14.11 -5.88
CA ARG A 140 9.85 15.48 -5.39
C ARG A 140 11.00 15.52 -4.40
N THR A 141 11.04 14.56 -3.48
CA THR A 141 12.13 14.44 -2.51
C THR A 141 13.45 14.07 -3.19
N ALA A 142 13.39 13.17 -4.18
CA ALA A 142 14.55 12.71 -4.94
C ALA A 142 15.10 13.77 -5.93
N PHE A 143 14.31 14.75 -6.33
CA PHE A 143 14.63 15.69 -7.41
C PHE A 143 14.11 17.10 -7.05
N ALA A 144 14.50 17.58 -5.87
CA ALA A 144 14.07 18.89 -5.36
C ALA A 144 14.48 20.07 -6.25
N ASP A 145 15.60 19.93 -6.98
CA ASP A 145 16.13 20.94 -7.90
C ASP A 145 15.66 20.76 -9.36
N GLY A 146 14.70 19.85 -9.57
CA GLY A 146 14.15 19.54 -10.88
C GLY A 146 14.59 18.21 -11.49
N PRO A 147 14.06 17.88 -12.67
CA PRO A 147 14.27 16.59 -13.32
C PRO A 147 15.77 16.28 -13.53
N PRO A 148 16.17 14.99 -13.52
CA PRO A 148 17.55 14.62 -13.78
C PRO A 148 18.00 15.05 -15.18
N SER A 149 19.29 15.39 -15.32
CA SER A 149 19.89 15.69 -16.62
C SER A 149 19.64 14.56 -17.62
N GLY A 150 19.30 14.91 -18.87
CA GLY A 150 18.87 13.93 -19.86
C GLY A 150 17.37 13.70 -19.91
N VAL A 151 16.56 14.28 -19.02
CA VAL A 151 15.09 14.12 -19.00
C VAL A 151 14.40 15.48 -19.14
N HIS A 152 13.58 15.64 -20.18
CA HIS A 152 12.73 16.83 -20.34
C HIS A 152 11.37 16.67 -19.65
N GLN A 153 10.84 15.45 -19.64
CA GLN A 153 9.56 15.13 -19.04
C GLN A 153 9.63 13.85 -18.23
N LEU A 154 9.00 13.85 -17.07
CA LEU A 154 8.85 12.69 -16.22
C LEU A 154 7.37 12.41 -16.02
N TRP A 155 6.95 11.18 -16.34
CA TRP A 155 5.56 10.76 -16.25
C TRP A 155 5.45 9.51 -15.39
N TYR A 156 4.36 9.43 -14.63
CA TYR A 156 3.93 8.22 -13.96
C TYR A 156 2.87 7.52 -14.80
N VAL A 157 2.99 6.20 -14.89
CA VAL A 157 2.09 5.33 -15.65
C VAL A 157 1.51 4.32 -14.67
N ASP A 158 0.21 4.44 -14.38
CA ASP A 158 -0.52 3.47 -13.59
C ASP A 158 -1.01 2.36 -14.51
N THR A 159 -0.52 1.14 -14.28
CA THR A 159 -0.96 -0.08 -14.98
C THR A 159 -1.60 -1.08 -14.03
N SER A 160 -1.90 -0.67 -12.80
CA SER A 160 -2.46 -1.55 -11.75
C SER A 160 -3.89 -2.03 -12.03
N ILE A 161 -4.62 -1.34 -12.90
CA ILE A 161 -5.94 -1.75 -13.39
C ILE A 161 -5.79 -2.20 -14.86
N PRO A 162 -5.92 -3.50 -15.19
CA PRO A 162 -5.57 -4.04 -16.51
C PRO A 162 -6.30 -3.43 -17.73
N ILE A 163 -7.41 -2.75 -17.50
CA ILE A 163 -8.25 -2.15 -18.55
C ILE A 163 -8.00 -0.65 -18.76
N GLU A 164 -7.28 0.00 -17.85
CA GLU A 164 -7.04 1.45 -17.88
C GLU A 164 -5.56 1.74 -17.64
N ILE A 165 -4.89 2.31 -18.64
CA ILE A 165 -3.53 2.85 -18.47
C ILE A 165 -3.66 4.35 -18.23
N LEU A 166 -3.32 4.78 -17.01
CA LEU A 166 -3.39 6.20 -16.64
C LEU A 166 -2.02 6.83 -16.71
N PHE A 167 -1.91 7.91 -17.48
CA PHE A 167 -0.70 8.72 -17.61
C PHE A 167 -0.84 9.99 -16.78
N LYS A 168 0.16 10.27 -15.95
CA LYS A 168 0.23 11.47 -15.10
C LYS A 168 1.56 12.18 -15.30
N ASP A 169 1.49 13.43 -15.73
CA ASP A 169 2.69 14.26 -15.92
C ASP A 169 3.19 14.79 -14.58
N PHE A 170 4.40 14.41 -14.19
CA PHE A 170 5.06 14.90 -12.98
C PHE A 170 6.01 16.06 -13.26
N THR A 171 6.24 16.43 -14.53
CA THR A 171 7.27 17.38 -14.95
C THR A 171 7.12 18.75 -14.28
N LEU A 172 5.90 19.29 -14.22
CA LEU A 172 5.65 20.59 -13.58
C LEU A 172 5.75 20.53 -12.06
N ALA A 173 5.51 19.36 -11.48
CA ALA A 173 5.56 19.19 -10.04
C ALA A 173 6.98 19.13 -9.46
N LEU A 174 7.99 19.16 -10.34
CA LEU A 174 9.42 19.20 -10.03
C LEU A 174 10.07 20.55 -10.37
N LYS A 175 9.30 21.53 -10.84
CA LYS A 175 9.83 22.88 -11.15
C LYS A 175 9.65 23.82 -9.97
#